data_AF-A0A525KFR5-F1
#
_entry.id   AF-A0A525KFR5-F1
#
_cell.length_a   1.000
_cell.length_b   1.000
_cell.length_c   1.000
_cell.angle_alpha   90.00
_cell.angle_beta   90.00
_cell.angle_gamma   90.00
#
_symmetry.space_group_name_H-M   'P 1'
#
loop_
_entity.id
_entity.type
_entity.pdbx_description
1 polymer ?
#
loop_
_entity_poly.entity_id
_entity_poly.type
_entity_poly.pdbx_seq_one_letter_code
_entity_poly.pdbx_strand_id
1 'polypeptide(L)'
;MEVHKPKPIHGWREFAKEVGIIVLGVLIALGAEQTVEMLHWQSAVAAGREALYREIAFDDGYFRDRVSLAPCMDRRIAAVTNLLDAAAAGRQPNGLGPPSFIGPGRLTLQAQWNAEQASQTLTHFPRAERAKLGVWYDQFQSMRV
;
A
#
# COMPACT_ATOMS: atom_id res chain seq x y z
N MET A 1 -59.88 3.01 47.95
CA MET A 1 -58.60 2.88 47.23
C MET A 1 -57.73 1.88 47.97
N GLU A 2 -57.56 0.67 47.42
CA GLU A 2 -56.55 -0.27 47.91
C GLU A 2 -55.18 0.21 47.42
N VAL A 3 -54.38 0.75 48.33
CA VAL A 3 -53.01 1.16 48.04
C VAL A 3 -52.17 -0.10 47.86
N HIS A 4 -51.86 -0.44 46.61
CA HIS A 4 -50.86 -1.44 46.29
C HIS A 4 -49.51 -1.03 46.90
N LYS A 5 -49.10 -1.71 47.96
CA LYS A 5 -47.74 -1.59 48.50
C LYS A 5 -46.75 -2.12 47.46
N PRO A 6 -45.75 -1.34 47.02
CA PRO A 6 -44.69 -1.87 46.17
C PRO A 6 -44.01 -3.01 46.92
N LYS A 7 -43.85 -4.15 46.22
CA LYS A 7 -43.15 -5.33 46.75
C LYS A 7 -41.78 -4.90 47.30
N PRO A 8 -41.34 -5.47 48.45
CA PRO A 8 -40.05 -5.13 49.03
C PRO A 8 -38.94 -5.38 48.02
N ILE A 9 -38.04 -4.41 47.88
CA ILE A 9 -36.87 -4.47 47.00
C ILE A 9 -36.10 -5.73 47.41
N HIS A 10 -36.06 -6.73 46.53
CA HIS A 10 -35.46 -8.02 46.79
C HIS A 10 -33.97 -7.84 47.09
N GLY A 11 -33.44 -8.64 48.02
CA GLY A 11 -32.15 -8.43 48.66
C GLY A 11 -30.95 -8.37 47.70
N TRP A 12 -29.84 -7.82 48.20
CA TRP A 12 -28.55 -7.62 47.49
C TRP A 12 -28.07 -8.80 46.62
N ARG A 13 -28.46 -10.04 46.94
CA ARG A 13 -28.17 -11.24 46.11
C ARG A 13 -28.87 -11.23 44.75
N GLU A 14 -30.10 -10.72 44.67
CA GLU A 14 -30.86 -10.67 43.41
C GLU A 14 -30.33 -9.58 42.50
N PHE A 15 -30.08 -8.39 43.07
CA PHE A 15 -29.38 -7.31 42.39
C PHE A 15 -28.01 -7.75 41.84
N ALA A 16 -27.19 -8.44 42.65
CA ALA A 16 -25.90 -8.96 42.19
C ALA A 16 -26.04 -9.98 41.04
N LYS A 17 -27.13 -10.75 41.00
CA LYS A 17 -27.41 -11.71 39.93
C LYS A 17 -27.77 -11.02 38.62
N GLU A 18 -28.62 -10.00 38.67
CA GLU A 18 -28.99 -9.19 37.51
C GLU A 18 -27.77 -8.46 36.92
N VAL A 19 -26.98 -7.81 37.79
CA VAL A 19 -25.73 -7.14 37.38
C VAL A 19 -24.76 -8.16 36.78
N GLY A 20 -24.62 -9.34 37.40
CA GLY A 20 -23.75 -10.41 36.89
C GLY A 20 -24.14 -10.88 35.48
N ILE A 21 -25.44 -11.03 35.19
CA ILE A 21 -25.94 -11.42 33.87
C ILE A 21 -25.65 -10.32 32.83
N ILE A 22 -25.88 -9.05 33.18
CA ILE A 22 -25.59 -7.92 32.28
C ILE A 22 -24.10 -7.84 31.96
N VAL A 23 -23.25 -7.91 32.99
CA VAL A 23 -21.79 -7.87 32.83
C VAL A 23 -21.31 -9.05 31.98
N LEU A 24 -21.84 -10.25 32.19
CA LEU A 24 -21.51 -11.42 31.38
C LEU A 24 -21.89 -11.20 29.91
N GLY A 25 -23.08 -10.65 29.63
CA GLY A 25 -23.50 -10.30 28.28
C GLY A 25 -22.56 -9.31 27.61
N VAL A 26 -22.15 -8.25 28.31
CA VAL A 26 -21.22 -7.23 27.79
C VAL A 26 -19.83 -7.84 27.52
N LEU A 27 -19.32 -8.69 28.42
CA LEU A 27 -18.03 -9.35 28.23
C LEU A 27 -18.03 -10.28 27.01
N ILE A 28 -19.11 -11.02 26.79
CA ILE A 28 -19.25 -11.88 25.61
C ILE A 28 -19.29 -11.02 24.34
N ALA A 29 -20.06 -9.93 24.35
CA ALA A 29 -20.15 -9.03 23.20
C ALA A 29 -18.77 -8.44 22.83
N LEU A 30 -18.05 -7.88 23.80
CA LEU A 30 -16.72 -7.31 23.58
C LEU A 30 -15.69 -8.37 23.16
N GLY A 31 -15.73 -9.56 23.76
CA GLY A 31 -14.83 -10.65 23.41
C GLY A 31 -15.05 -11.16 21.99
N ALA A 32 -16.31 -11.27 21.56
CA ALA A 32 -16.65 -11.67 20.20
C ALA A 32 -16.19 -10.62 19.17
N GLU A 33 -16.45 -9.34 19.44
CA GLU A 33 -16.04 -8.23 18.57
C GLU A 33 -14.52 -8.19 18.37
N GLN A 34 -13.74 -8.25 19.45
CA GLN A 34 -12.27 -8.27 19.38
C GLN A 34 -11.73 -9.47 18.59
N THR A 35 -12.40 -10.62 18.68
CA THR A 35 -12.00 -11.82 17.95
C THR A 35 -12.22 -11.67 16.45
N VAL A 36 -13.40 -11.16 16.05
CA VAL A 36 -13.71 -10.89 14.64
C VAL A 36 -12.79 -9.83 14.06
N GLU A 37 -12.54 -8.76 14.82
CA GLU A 37 -11.63 -7.70 14.43
C GLU A 37 -10.19 -8.22 14.22
N MET A 38 -9.70 -9.07 15.11
CA MET A 38 -8.37 -9.69 14.96
C MET A 38 -8.27 -10.53 13.67
N LEU A 39 -9.30 -11.32 13.35
CA LEU A 39 -9.36 -12.11 12.12
C LEU A 39 -9.44 -11.22 10.88
N HIS A 40 -10.23 -10.14 10.95
CA HIS A 40 -10.35 -9.17 9.89
C HIS A 40 -8.99 -8.56 9.54
N TRP A 41 -8.26 -8.04 10.54
CA TRP A 41 -6.95 -7.43 10.31
C TRP A 41 -5.89 -8.42 9.82
N GLN A 42 -5.91 -9.69 10.27
CA GLN A 42 -5.02 -10.71 9.73
C GLN A 42 -5.26 -10.92 8.23
N SER A 43 -6.52 -10.98 7.80
CA SER A 43 -6.88 -11.14 6.40
C SER A 43 -6.50 -9.90 5.56
N ALA A 44 -6.77 -8.70 6.08
CA ALA A 44 -6.41 -7.44 5.43
C ALA A 44 -4.89 -7.30 5.24
N VAL A 45 -4.09 -7.60 6.27
CA VAL A 45 -2.62 -7.56 6.17
C VAL A 45 -2.11 -8.59 5.16
N ALA A 46 -2.68 -9.79 5.12
CA ALA A 46 -2.29 -10.81 4.15
C ALA A 46 -2.58 -10.39 2.70
N ALA A 47 -3.79 -9.87 2.44
CA ALA A 47 -4.20 -9.40 1.13
C ALA A 47 -3.39 -8.16 0.69
N GLY A 48 -3.23 -7.19 1.58
CA GLY A 48 -2.43 -5.98 1.31
C GLY A 48 -0.97 -6.31 1.04
N ARG A 49 -0.38 -7.27 1.78
CA ARG A 49 1.00 -7.72 1.52
C ARG A 49 1.15 -8.28 0.11
N GLU A 50 0.23 -9.13 -0.31
CA GLU A 50 0.24 -9.71 -1.65
C GLU A 50 0.05 -8.64 -2.74
N ALA A 51 -0.82 -7.65 -2.51
CA ALA A 51 -1.05 -6.55 -3.44
C ALA A 51 0.20 -5.67 -3.58
N LEU A 52 0.83 -5.28 -2.47
CA LEU A 52 2.04 -4.46 -2.45
C LEU A 52 3.22 -5.18 -3.13
N TYR A 53 3.43 -6.47 -2.86
CA TYR A 53 4.52 -7.20 -3.53
C TYR A 53 4.30 -7.37 -5.03
N ARG A 54 3.05 -7.51 -5.48
CA ARG A 54 2.73 -7.51 -6.92
C ARG A 54 3.02 -6.16 -7.57
N GLU A 55 2.68 -5.06 -6.89
CA GLU A 55 3.00 -3.71 -7.35
C GLU A 55 4.52 -3.51 -7.46
N ILE A 56 5.27 -3.90 -6.43
CA ILE A 56 6.75 -3.82 -6.41
C ILE A 56 7.36 -4.66 -7.54
N ALA A 57 6.87 -5.88 -7.77
CA ALA A 57 7.39 -6.75 -8.82
C ALA A 57 7.13 -6.19 -10.23
N PHE A 58 5.99 -5.52 -10.42
CA PHE A 58 5.69 -4.82 -11.67
C PHE A 58 6.68 -3.68 -11.93
N ASP A 59 6.95 -2.88 -10.89
CA ASP A 59 7.88 -1.75 -10.99
C ASP A 59 9.34 -2.19 -11.13
N ASP A 60 9.76 -3.27 -10.47
CA ASP A 60 11.09 -3.87 -10.63
C ASP A 60 11.35 -4.27 -12.10
N GLY A 61 10.33 -4.85 -12.76
CA GLY A 61 10.39 -5.15 -14.19
C GLY A 61 10.67 -3.91 -15.05
N TYR A 62 10.08 -2.77 -14.70
CA TYR A 62 10.37 -1.50 -15.39
C TYR A 62 11.82 -1.04 -15.17
N PHE A 63 12.34 -1.06 -13.94
CA PHE A 63 13.73 -0.67 -13.71
C PHE A 63 14.73 -1.60 -14.37
N ARG A 64 14.46 -2.91 -14.37
CA ARG A 64 15.27 -3.88 -15.08
C ARG A 64 15.33 -3.59 -16.57
N ASP A 65 14.19 -3.28 -17.19
CA ASP A 65 14.13 -2.87 -18.59
C ASP A 65 14.99 -1.60 -18.81
N ARG A 66 14.89 -0.61 -17.93
CA ARG A 66 15.66 0.65 -18.03
C ARG A 66 17.17 0.42 -17.94
N VAL A 67 17.63 -0.40 -17.00
CA VAL A 67 19.05 -0.76 -16.87
C VAL A 67 19.53 -1.52 -18.10
N SER A 68 18.72 -2.46 -18.63
CA SER A 68 19.09 -3.23 -19.81
C SER A 68 19.16 -2.39 -21.10
N LEU A 69 18.31 -1.36 -21.21
CA LEU A 69 18.24 -0.46 -22.36
C LEU A 69 19.22 0.71 -22.29
N ALA A 70 19.80 1.00 -21.12
CA ALA A 70 20.70 2.15 -20.94
C ALA A 70 21.84 2.21 -21.97
N PRO A 71 22.58 1.12 -22.28
CA PRO A 71 23.66 1.17 -23.28
C PRO A 71 23.15 1.48 -24.69
N CYS A 72 21.92 1.06 -25.04
CA CYS A 72 21.30 1.37 -26.32
C CYS A 72 20.94 2.85 -26.40
N MET A 73 20.44 3.43 -25.30
CA MET A 73 20.17 4.86 -25.19
C MET A 73 21.45 5.69 -25.28
N ASP A 74 22.53 5.29 -24.60
CA ASP A 74 23.81 5.98 -24.66
C ASP A 74 24.38 6.03 -26.07
N ARG A 75 24.34 4.90 -26.79
CA ARG A 75 24.73 4.85 -28.22
C ARG A 75 23.86 5.76 -29.08
N ARG A 76 22.56 5.82 -28.79
CA ARG A 76 21.63 6.66 -29.55
C ARG A 76 21.88 8.14 -29.31
N ILE A 77 22.12 8.53 -28.06
CA ILE A 77 22.46 9.90 -27.68
C ILE A 77 23.79 10.30 -28.34
N ALA A 78 24.82 9.45 -28.26
CA ALA A 78 26.10 9.70 -28.91
C ALA A 78 25.98 9.86 -30.43
N ALA A 79 25.14 9.05 -31.08
CA ALA A 79 24.86 9.18 -32.50
C ALA A 79 24.19 10.54 -32.82
N VAL A 80 23.21 10.97 -32.02
CA VAL A 80 22.57 12.29 -32.19
C VAL A 80 23.58 13.42 -32.00
N THR A 81 24.40 13.37 -30.95
CA THR A 81 25.45 14.37 -30.69
C THR A 81 26.40 14.51 -31.87
N ASN A 82 26.89 13.39 -32.41
CA ASN A 82 27.78 13.39 -33.58
C ASN A 82 27.15 14.03 -34.82
N LEU A 83 25.83 13.84 -35.03
CA LEU A 83 25.13 14.45 -36.14
C LEU A 83 24.94 15.95 -35.96
N LEU A 84 24.68 16.40 -34.73
CA LEU A 84 24.61 17.82 -34.40
C LEU A 84 25.98 18.49 -34.63
N ASP A 85 27.07 17.86 -34.19
CA ASP A 85 28.43 18.36 -34.40
C ASP A 85 28.81 18.41 -35.88
N ALA A 86 28.40 17.39 -36.67
CA ALA A 86 28.62 17.38 -38.11
C ALA A 86 27.87 18.52 -38.81
N ALA A 87 26.60 18.72 -38.46
CA ALA A 87 25.78 19.79 -39.01
C ALA A 87 26.33 21.19 -38.65
N ALA A 88 26.77 21.38 -37.39
CA ALA A 88 27.40 22.62 -36.95
C ALA A 88 28.69 22.94 -37.72
N ALA A 89 29.44 21.91 -38.14
CA ALA A 89 30.62 22.03 -38.99
C ALA A 89 30.30 22.18 -40.50
N GLY A 90 29.02 22.34 -40.87
CA GLY A 90 28.60 22.48 -42.27
C GLY A 90 28.63 21.19 -43.09
N ARG A 91 28.81 20.03 -42.44
CA ARG A 91 28.75 18.71 -43.10
C ARG A 91 27.31 18.22 -43.11
N GLN A 92 26.88 17.58 -44.20
CA GLN A 92 25.58 16.91 -44.20
C GLN A 92 25.61 15.67 -43.27
N PRO A 93 24.76 15.61 -42.24
CA PRO A 93 24.67 14.45 -41.36
C PRO A 93 24.04 13.25 -42.10
N ASN A 94 24.66 12.08 -41.98
CA ASN A 94 24.02 10.82 -42.37
C ASN A 94 22.88 10.54 -41.39
N GLY A 95 21.64 10.39 -41.86
CA GLY A 95 20.47 10.25 -40.99
C GLY A 95 20.61 9.16 -39.92
N LEU A 96 19.82 9.27 -38.84
CA LEU A 96 19.90 8.41 -37.65
C LEU A 96 19.54 6.92 -37.89
N GLY A 97 19.13 6.51 -39.08
CA GLY A 97 18.57 5.17 -39.31
C GLY A 97 17.21 4.99 -38.62
N PRO A 98 16.64 3.77 -38.63
CA PRO A 98 15.30 3.52 -38.12
C PRO A 98 15.16 3.90 -36.63
N PRO A 99 14.00 4.39 -36.21
CA PRO A 99 13.76 4.71 -34.81
C PRO A 99 13.88 3.45 -33.95
N SER A 100 14.59 3.57 -32.82
CA SER A 100 14.47 2.59 -31.74
C SER A 100 13.10 2.80 -31.10
N PHE A 101 12.15 1.89 -31.33
CA PHE A 101 10.89 1.91 -30.58
C PHE A 101 11.17 1.49 -29.14
N ILE A 102 11.46 2.47 -28.30
CA ILE A 102 11.43 2.33 -26.85
C ILE A 102 10.13 3.03 -26.47
N GLY A 103 9.16 2.25 -26.02
CA GLY A 103 7.83 2.76 -25.69
C GLY A 103 7.89 3.92 -24.69
N PRO A 104 6.83 4.76 -24.62
CA PRO A 104 6.74 5.77 -23.57
C PRO A 104 6.91 5.03 -22.24
N GLY A 105 7.90 5.41 -21.44
CA GLY A 105 8.28 4.66 -20.24
C GLY A 105 7.08 4.24 -19.39
N ARG A 106 7.17 3.10 -18.71
CA ARG A 106 6.10 2.68 -17.79
C ARG A 106 6.08 3.60 -16.58
N LEU A 107 4.89 3.97 -16.13
CA LEU A 107 4.73 4.69 -14.88
C LEU A 107 4.92 3.72 -13.73
N THR A 108 5.62 4.17 -12.69
CA THR A 108 5.75 3.44 -11.44
C THR A 108 4.43 3.52 -10.67
N LEU A 109 4.02 2.40 -10.10
CA LEU A 109 2.74 2.25 -9.44
C LEU A 109 2.85 2.57 -7.95
N GLN A 110 1.80 3.20 -7.41
CA GLN A 110 1.67 3.49 -5.97
C GLN A 110 0.21 3.33 -5.51
N ALA A 111 -0.63 2.76 -6.37
CA ALA A 111 -2.06 2.69 -6.15
C ALA A 111 -2.38 1.78 -4.97
N GLN A 112 -1.67 0.66 -4.86
CA GLN A 112 -1.84 -0.29 -3.76
C GLN A 112 -1.36 0.31 -2.44
N TRP A 113 -0.19 0.95 -2.42
CA TRP A 113 0.27 1.65 -1.22
C TRP A 113 -0.71 2.71 -0.71
N ASN A 114 -1.23 3.54 -1.62
CA ASN A 114 -2.20 4.57 -1.26
C ASN A 114 -3.51 3.96 -0.76
N ALA A 115 -3.96 2.85 -1.36
CA ALA A 115 -5.15 2.12 -0.92
C ALA A 115 -4.97 1.53 0.48
N GLU A 116 -3.83 0.88 0.76
CA GLU A 116 -3.54 0.29 2.07
C GLU A 116 -3.32 1.34 3.17
N GLN A 117 -2.81 2.52 2.80
CA GLN A 117 -2.71 3.66 3.71
C GLN A 117 -4.10 4.22 4.03
N ALA A 118 -4.95 4.42 3.02
CA ALA A 118 -6.30 4.95 3.19
C ALA A 118 -7.21 4.00 3.98
N SER A 119 -7.05 2.68 3.81
CA SER A 119 -7.78 1.65 4.57
C SER A 119 -7.24 1.42 5.98
N GLN A 120 -6.19 2.14 6.39
CA GLN A 120 -5.46 1.97 7.65
C GLN A 120 -4.82 0.58 7.85
N THR A 121 -4.90 -0.31 6.87
CA THR A 121 -4.34 -1.67 6.93
C THR A 121 -2.84 -1.63 7.20
N LEU A 122 -2.12 -0.64 6.66
CA LEU A 122 -0.69 -0.46 6.95
C LEU A 122 -0.39 -0.35 8.44
N THR A 123 -1.30 0.17 9.28
CA THR A 123 -1.05 0.32 10.72
C THR A 123 -1.01 -1.03 11.46
N HIS A 124 -1.60 -2.08 10.89
CA HIS A 124 -1.65 -3.44 11.42
C HIS A 124 -0.50 -4.33 10.93
N PHE A 125 0.31 -3.87 9.97
CA PHE A 125 1.52 -4.58 9.55
C PHE A 125 2.56 -4.66 10.68
N PRO A 126 3.39 -5.72 10.70
CA PRO A 126 4.58 -5.74 11.53
C PRO A 126 5.45 -4.51 11.29
N ARG A 127 5.85 -3.82 12.37
CA ARG A 127 6.56 -2.53 12.28
C ARG A 127 7.79 -2.56 11.38
N ALA A 128 8.59 -3.64 11.45
CA ALA A 128 9.80 -3.81 10.66
C ALA A 128 9.49 -4.00 9.16
N GLU A 129 8.42 -4.70 8.82
CA GLU A 129 7.99 -4.91 7.44
C GLU A 129 7.48 -3.60 6.84
N ARG A 130 6.59 -2.91 7.56
CA ARG A 130 6.06 -1.60 7.16
C ARG A 130 7.16 -0.57 6.93
N ALA A 131 8.18 -0.55 7.79
CA ALA A 131 9.33 0.35 7.62
C ALA A 131 10.10 0.06 6.33
N LYS A 132 10.35 -1.22 6.01
CA LYS A 132 11.02 -1.62 4.76
C LYS A 132 10.22 -1.23 3.52
N LEU A 133 8.92 -1.48 3.53
CA LEU A 133 8.02 -1.07 2.44
C LEU A 133 8.00 0.45 2.31
N GLY A 134 7.91 1.17 3.43
CA GLY A 134 7.94 2.64 3.45
C GLY A 134 9.18 3.23 2.79
N VAL A 135 10.38 2.67 3.05
CA VAL A 135 11.63 3.10 2.40
C VAL A 135 11.54 2.95 0.89
N TRP A 136 10.96 1.85 0.39
CA TRP A 136 10.80 1.63 -1.05
C TRP A 136 9.89 2.68 -1.67
N TYR A 137 8.71 2.94 -1.09
CA TYR A 137 7.75 3.93 -1.61
C TYR A 137 8.24 5.39 -1.52
N ASP A 138 9.02 5.72 -0.49
CA ASP A 138 9.59 7.07 -0.33
C ASP A 138 10.57 7.43 -1.46
N GLN A 139 11.35 6.45 -1.93
CA GLN A 139 12.23 6.64 -3.09
C GLN A 139 11.44 7.10 -4.33
N PHE A 140 10.26 6.56 -4.58
CA PHE A 140 9.45 6.99 -5.73
C PHE A 140 8.85 8.38 -5.59
N GLN A 141 8.52 8.80 -4.37
CA GLN A 141 8.07 10.17 -4.15
C GLN A 141 9.20 11.16 -4.45
N SER A 142 10.43 10.84 -4.06
CA SER A 142 11.60 11.69 -4.33
C SER A 142 11.91 11.85 -5.83
N MET A 143 11.57 10.86 -6.67
CA MET A 143 11.83 10.89 -8.12
C MET A 143 10.82 11.71 -8.93
N ARG A 144 9.72 12.19 -8.32
CA ARG A 144 8.66 12.97 -9.00
C ARG A 144 8.90 14.50 -8.94
N VAL A 145 10.03 14.95 -8.39
CA VAL A 145 10.39 16.37 -8.21
C VAL A 145 11.04 16.94 -9.48
#